data_AF-A0A2K1K663-F1
#
_entry.id   AF-A0A2K1K663-F1
#
_cell.length_a   1.000
_cell.length_b   1.000
_cell.length_c   1.000
_cell.angle_alpha   90.00
_cell.angle_beta   90.00
_cell.angle_gamma   90.00
#
_symmetry.space_group_name_H-M   'P 1'
#
loop_
_entity.id
_entity.type
_entity.pdbx_description
1 polymer ?
#
loop_
_entity_poly.entity_id
_entity_poly.type
_entity_poly.pdbx_seq_one_letter_code
_entity_poly.pdbx_strand_id
1 'polypeptide(L)' 'FKENLTLFCNNQSAINLPKNPIFCARIKHIEVDYPFIKEIFISENITADYIHTSN' A
#
# COMPACT_ATOMS: atom_id res chain seq x y z
N PHE A 1 12.37 11.18 -15.56
CA PHE A 1 10.90 11.14 -15.54
C PHE A 1 10.49 10.32 -14.33
N LYS A 2 10.02 10.95 -13.25
CA LYS A 2 9.50 10.24 -12.07
C LYS A 2 7.99 10.17 -12.27
N GLU A 3 7.49 9.00 -12.65
CA GLU A 3 6.04 8.77 -12.71
C GLU A 3 5.55 8.61 -11.28
N ASN A 4 4.84 9.61 -10.76
CA ASN A 4 4.15 9.50 -9.48
C ASN A 4 2.86 8.72 -9.72
N LEU A 5 2.85 7.44 -9.34
CA LEU A 5 1.69 6.58 -9.47
C LEU A 5 0.86 6.65 -8.18
N THR A 6 -0.30 7.29 -8.23
CA THR A 6 -1.23 7.30 -7.09
C THR A 6 -2.15 6.10 -7.15
N LEU A 7 -2.09 5.24 -6.14
CA LEU A 7 -3.03 4.14 -5.92
C LEU A 7 -4.20 4.62 -5.08
N PHE A 8 -5.40 4.47 -5.63
CA PHE A 8 -6.64 4.80 -4.95
C PHE A 8 -7.23 3.54 -4.31
N CYS A 9 -7.46 3.57 -3.00
CA CYS A 9 -7.98 2.44 -2.25
C CYS A 9 -9.11 2.89 -1.32
N ASN A 10 -10.23 2.15 -1.29
CA ASN A 10 -11.31 2.36 -0.32
C ASN A 10 -11.07 1.60 1.00
N ASN A 11 -10.00 0.82 1.10
CA ASN A 11 -9.63 0.08 2.28
C ASN A 11 -8.51 0.80 3.04
N GLN A 12 -8.87 1.40 4.17
CA GLN A 12 -7.92 2.11 5.04
C GLN A 12 -6.77 1.22 5.53
N SER A 13 -7.03 -0.07 5.73
CA SER A 13 -6.00 -1.04 6.13
C SER A 13 -4.97 -1.26 5.03
N ALA A 14 -5.40 -1.24 3.75
CA ALA A 14 -4.49 -1.37 2.60
C ALA A 14 -3.58 -0.13 2.45
N ILE A 15 -4.08 1.07 2.74
CA ILE A 15 -3.30 2.31 2.72
C ILE A 15 -2.24 2.33 3.83
N ASN A 16 -2.59 1.76 4.99
CA ASN A 16 -1.70 1.69 6.14
C ASN A 16 -0.75 0.49 6.07
N LEU A 17 -0.98 -0.46 5.17
CA LEU A 17 -0.19 -1.67 5.02
C LEU A 17 1.30 -1.36 4.77
N PRO A 18 1.68 -0.55 3.75
CA PRO A 18 3.08 -0.21 3.49
C PRO A 18 3.74 0.52 4.66
N LYS A 19 2.93 1.25 5.45
CA LYS A 19 3.35 2.08 6.59
C LYS A 19 3.49 1.33 7.90
N ASN A 20 2.79 0.20 8.09
CA ASN A 20 2.78 -0.54 9.36
C ASN A 20 3.04 -2.06 9.17
N PRO A 21 4.27 -2.54 9.45
CA PRO A 21 4.64 -3.96 9.28
C PRO A 21 3.93 -4.90 10.27
N ILE A 22 3.36 -4.39 11.37
CA ILE A 22 2.76 -5.21 12.43
C ILE A 22 1.49 -5.94 11.93
N PHE A 23 0.81 -5.37 10.94
CA PHE A 23 -0.44 -5.95 10.41
C PHE A 23 -0.19 -7.07 9.37
N CYS A 24 1.00 -7.13 8.78
CA CYS A 24 1.35 -8.08 7.73
C CYS A 24 1.69 -9.49 8.26
N ALA A 25 2.22 -9.59 9.48
CA ALA A 25 2.78 -10.83 10.04
C ALA A 25 1.77 -11.98 10.28
N ARG A 26 0.47 -11.75 10.03
CA ARG A 26 -0.60 -12.74 10.24
C ARG A 26 -1.19 -13.32 8.95
N ILE A 27 -0.79 -12.81 7.77
CA ILE A 27 -1.40 -13.19 6.49
C ILE A 27 -0.29 -13.59 5.50
N LYS A 28 -0.20 -14.90 5.19
CA LYS A 28 0.84 -15.46 4.31
C LYS A 28 0.94 -14.79 2.93
N HIS A 29 -0.20 -14.42 2.33
CA HIS A 29 -0.22 -13.76 1.02
C HIS A 29 0.33 -12.32 1.09
N ILE A 30 0.01 -11.61 2.18
CA ILE A 30 0.53 -10.26 2.40
C ILE A 30 2.03 -10.31 2.72
N GLU A 31 2.50 -11.30 3.47
CA GLU A 31 3.93 -11.43 3.81
C GLU A 31 4.84 -11.58 2.58
N VAL A 32 4.37 -12.28 1.54
CA VAL A 32 5.12 -12.48 0.29
C VAL A 32 5.11 -11.21 -0.57
N ASP A 33 3.97 -10.51 -0.65
CA ASP A 33 3.82 -9.32 -1.50
C ASP A 33 4.27 -8.01 -0.82
N TYR A 34 4.33 -7.99 0.51
CA TYR A 34 4.67 -6.82 1.32
C TYR A 34 6.06 -6.24 1.04
N PRO A 35 7.15 -7.04 0.93
CA PRO A 35 8.47 -6.52 0.62
C PRO A 35 8.49 -5.74 -0.70
N PHE A 36 7.84 -6.26 -1.74
CA PHE A 36 7.76 -5.63 -3.05
C PHE A 36 6.96 -4.31 -3.00
N ILE A 37 5.77 -4.33 -2.41
CA ILE A 37 4.93 -3.14 -2.29
C ILE A 37 5.65 -2.06 -1.45
N LYS A 38 6.31 -2.45 -0.37
CA LYS A 38 7.08 -1.55 0.49
C LYS A 38 8.27 -0.95 -0.23
N GLU A 39 9.02 -1.74 -0.99
CA GLU A 39 10.17 -1.24 -1.76
C GLU A 39 9.74 -0.18 -2.77
N ILE A 40 8.63 -0.41 -3.47
CA ILE A 40 8.10 0.57 -4.43
C ILE A 40 7.61 1.84 -3.72
N PHE A 41 6.99 1.70 -2.54
CA PHE A 41 6.53 2.85 -1.74
C PHE A 41 7.71 3.67 -1.18
N ILE A 42 8.77 3.00 -0.72
CA ILE A 42 10.02 3.63 -0.23
C ILE A 42 10.79 4.29 -1.39
N SER A 43 10.70 3.72 -2.59
CA SER A 43 11.25 4.29 -3.82
C SER A 43 10.55 5.61 -4.23
N GLU A 44 9.55 6.07 -3.46
CA GLU A 44 8.76 7.29 -3.68
C GLU A 44 8.08 7.36 -5.07
N ASN A 45 7.94 6.22 -5.74
CA ASN A 45 7.29 6.14 -7.05
C ASN A 45 5.77 5.94 -6.92
N ILE A 46 5.28 5.58 -5.72
CA ILE A 46 3.86 5.32 -5.47
C ILE A 46 3.37 6.03 -4.20
N THR A 47 2.22 6.70 -4.29
CA THR A 47 1.44 7.19 -3.15
C THR A 47 0.12 6.43 -3.06
N ALA A 48 -0.40 6.20 -1.84
CA ALA A 48 -1.70 5.57 -1.65
C ALA A 48 -2.68 6.58 -1.02
N ASP A 49 -3.78 6.84 -1.73
CA ASP A 49 -4.83 7.77 -1.31
C ASP A 49 -6.17 7.04 -1.09
N TYR A 50 -6.91 7.52 -0.10
CA TYR A 50 -8.22 6.98 0.23
C TYR A 50 -9.28 7.52 -0.74
N ILE A 51 -10.11 6.62 -1.28
CA ILE A 51 -11.35 7.02 -1.96
C ILE A 51 -12.55 6.53 -1.17
N HIS A 52 -13.49 7.44 -0.96
CA HIS A 52 -14.78 7.08 -0.41
C HIS A 52 -15.62 6.42 -1.50
N THR A 53 -16.06 5.18 -1.29
CA THR A 53 -17.10 4.58 -2.12
C THR A 53 -18.43 5.20 -1.75
N SER A 54 -18.94 6.09 -2.61
CA SER A 54 -20.33 6.54 -2.56
C SER A 54 -21.23 5.39 -3.01
N ASN A 55 -22.18 4.99 -2.17
CA ASN A 55 -23.22 4.01 -2.49
C ASN A 55 -24.54 4.74 -2.73
#